data_AF-E6PPG1-F1
#
_entry.id   AF-E6PPG1-F1
#
_cell.length_a   1.000
_cell.length_b   1.000
_cell.length_c   1.000
_cell.angle_alpha   90.00
_cell.angle_beta   90.00
_cell.angle_gamma   90.00
#
_symmetry.space_group_name_H-M   'P 1'
#
loop_
_entity.id
_entity.type
_entity.pdbx_description
1 polymer ?
#
loop_
_entity_poly.entity_id
_entity_poly.type
_entity_poly.pdbx_seq_one_letter_code
_entity_poly.pdbx_strand_id
1 'polypeptide(L)'
;MASMPGGAIAFLAVSIVLFIALGSVLEGIPAMGLFGSLLFPIAQQLGLNEVHYAMVAVLAMGLGLFTPPIGVGYYAACATGRVNPDAGIRPMLGYMVALLIGIIIVAAVPWLSTCFF
;
A
#
# COMPACT_ATOMS: atom_id res chain seq x y z
N MET A 1 -2.66 -17.39 21.37
CA MET A 1 -3.59 -17.36 20.22
C MET A 1 -4.38 -16.06 20.33
N ALA A 2 -3.85 -14.95 19.80
CA ALA A 2 -4.54 -13.67 19.86
C ALA A 2 -5.69 -13.69 18.85
N SER A 3 -6.89 -14.00 19.34
CA SER A 3 -8.13 -13.89 18.59
C SER A 3 -8.43 -12.42 18.32
N MET A 4 -7.81 -11.87 17.27
CA MET A 4 -8.25 -10.61 16.68
C MET A 4 -9.62 -10.86 16.01
N PRO A 5 -10.68 -10.13 16.39
CA PRO A 5 -11.99 -10.30 15.78
C PRO A 5 -11.87 -9.95 14.28
N GLY A 6 -11.95 -10.96 13.40
CA GLY A 6 -11.79 -10.80 11.94
C GLY A 6 -10.49 -11.31 11.33
N GLY A 7 -9.53 -11.84 12.12
CA GLY A 7 -8.36 -12.63 11.69
C GLY A 7 -7.61 -12.10 10.45
N ALA A 8 -7.91 -12.65 9.28
CA ALA A 8 -7.30 -12.30 8.00
C ALA A 8 -7.60 -10.87 7.54
N ILE A 9 -8.81 -10.36 7.76
CA ILE A 9 -9.22 -9.01 7.34
C ILE A 9 -8.58 -7.95 8.23
N ALA A 10 -8.53 -8.19 9.55
CA ALA A 10 -7.86 -7.30 10.48
C ALA A 10 -6.35 -7.22 10.18
N PHE A 11 -5.71 -8.36 9.90
CA PHE A 11 -4.31 -8.40 9.48
C PHE A 11 -4.08 -7.65 8.16
N LEU A 12 -4.96 -7.81 7.18
CA LEU A 12 -4.89 -7.09 5.90
C LEU A 12 -5.01 -5.57 6.11
N ALA A 13 -5.98 -5.12 6.90
CA ALA A 13 -6.19 -3.70 7.19
C ALA A 13 -4.98 -3.08 7.89
N VAL A 14 -4.43 -3.76 8.91
CA VAL A 14 -3.21 -3.33 9.59
C VAL A 14 -2.02 -3.29 8.62
N SER A 15 -1.90 -4.32 7.77
CA SER A 15 -0.84 -4.37 6.74
C SER A 15 -0.95 -3.20 5.77
N ILE A 16 -2.15 -2.85 5.28
CA ILE A 16 -2.37 -1.71 4.39
C ILE A 16 -1.87 -0.41 5.04
N VAL A 17 -2.29 -0.14 6.28
CA VAL A 17 -1.87 1.08 6.99
C VAL A 17 -0.36 1.09 7.23
N LEU A 18 0.20 -0.06 7.60
CA LEU A 18 1.65 -0.23 7.77
C LEU A 18 2.40 0.04 6.46
N PHE A 19 1.95 -0.53 5.33
CA PHE A 19 2.58 -0.34 4.03
C PHE A 19 2.42 1.07 3.47
N ILE A 20 1.32 1.77 3.76
CA ILE A 20 1.18 3.20 3.44
C ILE A 20 2.21 4.02 4.23
N ALA A 21 2.33 3.77 5.54
CA ALA A 21 3.30 4.47 6.37
C ALA A 21 4.74 4.18 5.92
N LEU A 22 5.07 2.90 5.70
CA LEU A 22 6.37 2.47 5.22
C LEU A 22 6.66 3.01 3.81
N GLY A 23 5.70 2.98 2.91
CA GLY A 23 5.86 3.45 1.52
C GLY A 23 6.15 4.95 1.43
N SER A 24 5.78 5.72 2.45
CA SER A 24 6.14 7.14 2.50
C SER A 24 7.64 7.36 2.72
N VAL A 25 8.34 6.43 3.38
CA VAL A 25 9.76 6.54 3.77
C VAL A 25 10.67 5.62 2.94
N LEU A 26 10.19 4.42 2.65
CA LEU A 26 10.92 3.36 1.95
C LEU A 26 10.44 3.28 0.50
N GLU A 27 11.39 3.16 -0.42
CA GLU A 27 11.13 2.78 -1.81
C GLU A 27 10.50 1.36 -1.85
N GLY A 28 9.70 1.04 -2.87
CA GLY A 28 8.92 -0.20 -2.89
C GLY A 28 9.77 -1.47 -2.82
N ILE A 29 10.97 -1.44 -3.41
CA ILE A 29 11.89 -2.57 -3.47
C ILE A 29 12.41 -2.99 -2.07
N PRO A 30 13.05 -2.12 -1.27
CA PRO A 30 13.57 -2.49 0.04
C PRO A 30 12.48 -2.92 1.02
N ALA A 31 11.30 -2.29 0.95
CA ALA A 31 10.21 -2.66 1.82
C ALA A 31 9.62 -4.04 1.47
N MET A 32 9.43 -4.36 0.19
CA MET A 32 8.98 -5.69 -0.23
C MET A 32 10.00 -6.78 0.11
N GLY A 33 11.30 -6.51 0.01
CA GLY A 33 12.33 -7.47 0.43
C GLY A 33 12.29 -7.77 1.94
N LEU A 34 12.14 -6.73 2.75
CA LEU A 34 12.22 -6.83 4.22
C LEU A 34 10.91 -7.30 4.85
N PHE A 35 9.78 -6.76 4.39
CA PHE A 35 8.45 -7.10 4.91
C PHE A 35 7.79 -8.23 4.16
N GLY A 36 8.12 -8.48 2.89
CA GLY A 36 7.57 -9.62 2.14
C GLY A 36 7.99 -10.94 2.78
N SER A 37 9.28 -11.10 3.11
CA SER A 37 9.79 -12.31 3.78
C SER A 37 9.22 -12.53 5.18
N LEU A 38 8.82 -11.47 5.88
CA LEU A 38 8.25 -11.54 7.22
C LEU A 38 6.71 -11.72 7.22
N LEU A 39 5.99 -10.95 6.40
CA LEU A 39 4.53 -10.86 6.43
C LEU A 39 3.84 -11.88 5.52
N PHE A 40 4.47 -12.30 4.41
CA PHE A 40 3.87 -13.31 3.53
C PHE A 40 3.67 -14.67 4.23
N PRO A 41 4.63 -15.22 5.00
CA PRO A 41 4.40 -16.48 5.71
C PRO A 41 3.31 -16.36 6.78
N ILE A 42 3.13 -15.16 7.37
CA ILE A 42 2.04 -14.89 8.32
C ILE A 42 0.70 -14.81 7.58
N ALA A 43 0.67 -14.15 6.42
CA ALA A 43 -0.51 -14.08 5.56
C ALA A 43 -0.96 -15.48 5.10
N GLN A 44 -0.01 -16.35 4.69
CA GLN A 44 -0.30 -17.74 4.35
C GLN A 44 -0.88 -18.52 5.52
N GLN A 45 -0.35 -18.37 6.73
CA GLN A 45 -0.88 -19.03 7.94
C GLN A 45 -2.31 -18.57 8.26
N LEU A 46 -2.68 -17.36 7.85
CA LEU A 46 -4.03 -16.80 7.98
C LEU A 46 -4.97 -17.19 6.83
N GLY A 47 -4.50 -17.96 5.85
CA GLY A 47 -5.27 -18.40 4.69
C GLY A 47 -5.46 -17.32 3.60
N LEU A 48 -4.68 -16.23 3.65
CA LEU A 48 -4.68 -15.22 2.58
C LEU A 48 -3.86 -15.72 1.38
N ASN A 49 -4.35 -15.45 0.17
CA ASN A 49 -3.59 -15.73 -1.05
C ASN A 49 -2.42 -14.75 -1.18
N GLU A 50 -1.22 -15.28 -1.44
CA GLU A 50 0.01 -14.50 -1.55
C GLU A 50 -0.04 -13.43 -2.63
N VAL A 51 -0.64 -13.74 -3.79
CA VAL A 51 -0.77 -12.80 -4.91
C VAL A 51 -1.66 -11.63 -4.52
N HIS A 52 -2.79 -11.94 -3.89
CA HIS A 52 -3.71 -10.90 -3.41
C HIS A 52 -3.06 -10.02 -2.35
N TYR A 53 -2.37 -10.61 -1.38
CA TYR A 53 -1.67 -9.88 -0.34
C TYR A 53 -0.57 -8.97 -0.91
N ALA A 54 0.24 -9.50 -1.84
CA ALA A 54 1.29 -8.76 -2.53
C ALA A 54 0.72 -7.57 -3.32
N MET A 55 -0.38 -7.76 -4.06
CA MET A 55 -1.03 -6.69 -4.82
C MET A 55 -1.52 -5.57 -3.91
N VAL A 56 -2.23 -5.92 -2.83
CA VAL A 56 -2.74 -4.94 -1.87
C VAL A 56 -1.58 -4.19 -1.21
N ALA A 57 -0.51 -4.89 -0.83
CA ALA A 57 0.69 -4.29 -0.26
C ALA A 57 1.36 -3.30 -1.24
N VAL A 58 1.59 -3.68 -2.50
CA VAL A 58 2.19 -2.80 -3.51
C VAL A 58 1.35 -1.55 -3.77
N LEU A 59 0.02 -1.70 -3.87
CA LEU A 59 -0.88 -0.56 -4.05
C LEU A 59 -0.84 0.37 -2.84
N ALA A 60 -0.85 -0.19 -1.62
CA ALA A 60 -0.71 0.56 -0.38
C ALA A 60 0.62 1.32 -0.30
N MET A 61 1.72 0.68 -0.70
CA MET A 61 3.03 1.33 -0.76
C MET A 61 3.06 2.47 -1.79
N GLY A 62 2.48 2.26 -2.97
CA GLY A 62 2.37 3.29 -4.00
C GLY A 62 1.58 4.50 -3.49
N LEU A 63 0.50 4.28 -2.74
CA LEU A 63 -0.24 5.36 -2.06
C LEU A 63 0.65 6.10 -1.07
N GLY A 64 1.41 5.39 -0.22
CA GLY A 64 2.35 5.97 0.74
C GLY A 64 3.43 6.83 0.07
N LEU A 65 4.05 6.32 -1.00
CA LEU A 65 5.13 6.97 -1.73
C LEU A 65 4.72 8.33 -2.32
N PHE A 66 3.45 8.44 -2.69
CA PHE A 66 2.85 9.63 -3.28
C PHE A 66 1.99 10.43 -2.30
N THR A 67 1.93 10.06 -1.01
CA THR A 67 1.18 10.83 -0.01
C THR A 67 1.90 12.13 0.33
N PRO A 68 1.37 13.33 -0.01
CA PRO A 68 1.86 14.57 0.60
C PRO A 68 1.37 14.58 2.05
N PRO A 69 2.22 14.63 3.11
CA PRO A 69 3.45 15.43 3.30
C PRO A 69 4.74 14.65 3.62
N ILE A 70 4.73 13.31 3.51
CA ILE A 70 5.85 12.44 3.91
C ILE A 70 6.37 11.60 2.74
N GLY A 71 5.59 11.48 1.66
CA GLY A 71 5.90 10.65 0.49
C GLY A 71 7.11 11.17 -0.27
N VAL A 72 8.25 10.50 -0.11
CA VAL A 72 9.50 10.87 -0.78
C VAL A 72 9.39 10.89 -2.30
N GLY A 73 8.54 10.05 -2.90
CA GLY A 73 8.32 10.02 -4.35
C GLY A 73 7.58 11.25 -4.87
N TYR A 74 6.64 11.79 -4.09
CA TYR A 74 5.96 13.05 -4.44
C TYR A 74 6.91 14.24 -4.46
N TYR A 75 7.76 14.37 -3.43
CA TYR A 75 8.74 15.46 -3.37
C TYR A 75 9.83 15.32 -4.44
N ALA A 76 10.28 14.11 -4.72
CA ALA A 76 11.21 13.85 -5.82
C ALA A 76 10.63 14.26 -7.17
N ALA A 77 9.37 13.91 -7.45
CA ALA A 77 8.68 14.31 -8.68
C ALA A 77 8.52 15.84 -8.77
N CYS A 78 8.18 16.52 -7.68
CA CYS A 78 8.10 17.99 -7.63
C CYS A 78 9.47 18.64 -7.89
N ALA A 79 10.54 18.09 -7.32
CA ALA A 79 11.92 18.57 -7.52
C ALA A 79 12.35 18.43 -8.98
N THR A 80 12.07 17.28 -9.62
CA THR A 80 12.36 17.06 -11.04
C THR A 80 11.51 17.95 -11.95
N GLY A 81 10.22 18.11 -11.62
CA GLY A 81 9.28 18.95 -12.35
C GLY A 81 9.44 20.46 -12.11
N ARG A 82 10.30 20.88 -11.17
CA ARG A 82 10.47 22.27 -10.72
C ARG A 82 9.15 22.93 -10.29
N VAL A 83 8.26 22.16 -9.67
CA VAL A 83 6.96 22.62 -9.18
C VAL A 83 7.05 22.79 -7.67
N ASN A 84 6.49 23.88 -7.14
CA ASN A 84 6.40 24.07 -5.70
C ASN A 84 5.48 23.00 -5.09
N PRO A 85 5.97 22.19 -4.13
CA PRO A 85 5.20 21.09 -3.57
C PRO A 85 3.90 21.58 -2.92
N ASP A 86 3.88 22.78 -2.33
CA ASP A 86 2.68 23.39 -1.74
C ASP A 86 1.55 23.62 -2.76
N ALA A 87 1.88 23.93 -4.01
CA ALA A 87 0.90 24.13 -5.07
C ALA A 87 0.35 22.79 -5.60
N GLY A 88 1.15 21.72 -5.53
CA GLY A 88 0.79 20.39 -6.01
C GLY A 88 -0.06 19.56 -5.03
N ILE A 89 -0.10 19.90 -3.73
CA ILE A 89 -0.81 19.11 -2.70
C ILE A 89 -2.30 19.00 -3.01
N ARG A 90 -2.94 20.11 -3.42
CA ARG A 90 -4.38 20.13 -3.74
C ARG A 90 -4.75 19.20 -4.90
N PRO A 91 -4.08 19.28 -6.07
CA PRO A 91 -4.28 18.32 -7.16
C PRO A 91 -4.01 16.86 -6.74
N MET A 92 -2.98 16.65 -5.93
CA MET A 92 -2.55 15.32 -5.48
C MET A 92 -3.62 14.60 -4.66
N LEU A 93 -4.48 15.32 -3.94
CA LEU A 93 -5.57 14.73 -3.16
C LEU A 93 -6.53 13.90 -4.03
N GLY A 94 -6.80 14.34 -5.26
CA GLY A 94 -7.64 13.58 -6.19
C GLY A 94 -7.01 12.23 -6.56
N TYR A 95 -5.70 12.21 -6.77
CA TYR A 95 -4.94 10.99 -7.01
C TYR A 95 -4.91 10.07 -5.79
N MET A 96 -4.74 10.62 -4.59
CA MET A 96 -4.78 9.86 -3.35
C MET A 96 -6.13 9.17 -3.14
N VAL A 97 -7.24 9.89 -3.37
CA VAL A 97 -8.59 9.31 -3.25
C VAL A 97 -8.80 8.21 -4.28
N ALA A 98 -8.34 8.40 -5.52
CA ALA A 98 -8.44 7.38 -6.56
C ALA A 98 -7.64 6.10 -6.19
N LEU A 99 -6.42 6.25 -5.67
CA LEU A 99 -5.62 5.11 -5.20
C LEU A 99 -6.24 4.41 -3.98
N LEU A 100 -6.79 5.18 -3.03
CA LEU A 100 -7.44 4.62 -1.85
C LEU A 100 -8.66 3.79 -2.25
N ILE A 101 -9.48 4.30 -3.19
CA ILE A 101 -10.60 3.57 -3.76
C ILE A 101 -10.11 2.31 -4.48
N GLY A 102 -9.02 2.40 -5.27
CA GLY A 102 -8.41 1.25 -5.94
C GLY A 102 -7.98 0.16 -4.95
N ILE A 103 -7.31 0.52 -3.85
CA ILE A 103 -6.93 -0.42 -2.79
C ILE A 103 -8.15 -1.08 -2.16
N ILE A 104 -9.20 -0.30 -1.85
CA ILE A 104 -10.43 -0.83 -1.25
C ILE A 104 -11.12 -1.81 -2.21
N ILE A 105 -11.21 -1.48 -3.50
CA ILE A 105 -11.81 -2.36 -4.51
C ILE A 105 -11.02 -3.66 -4.62
N VAL A 106 -9.69 -3.57 -4.72
CA VAL A 106 -8.83 -4.75 -4.84
C VAL A 106 -8.92 -5.59 -3.57
N ALA A 107 -8.84 -4.99 -2.38
CA ALA A 107 -8.96 -5.68 -1.10
C ALA A 107 -10.35 -6.32 -0.87
N ALA A 108 -11.42 -5.70 -1.38
CA ALA A 108 -12.78 -6.23 -1.26
C ALA A 108 -13.11 -7.32 -2.29
N VAL A 109 -12.43 -7.31 -3.45
CA VAL A 109 -12.66 -8.26 -4.55
C VAL A 109 -11.37 -9.03 -4.84
N PRO A 110 -11.04 -10.07 -4.05
CA PRO A 110 -9.84 -10.88 -4.28
C PRO A 110 -9.81 -11.55 -5.64
N TRP A 111 -10.98 -11.74 -6.27
CA TRP A 111 -11.13 -12.25 -7.63
C TRP A 111 -10.43 -11.40 -8.71
N LEU A 112 -10.30 -10.08 -8.51
CA LEU A 112 -9.54 -9.23 -9.44
C LEU A 112 -8.04 -9.56 -9.41
N SER A 113 -7.54 -10.01 -8.26
CA SER A 113 -6.13 -10.38 -8.08
C SER A 113 -5.84 -11.82 -8.46
N THR A 114 -6.76 -12.75 -8.19
CA THR A 114 -6.55 -14.20 -8.40
C THR A 114 -7.02 -14.72 -9.75
N CYS A 115 -7.83 -13.98 -10.52
CA CYS A 115 -8.30 -14.46 -11.83
C CYS A 115 -7.28 -14.24 -12.97
N PHE A 116 -6.25 -13.42 -12.74
CA PHE A 116 -5.20 -13.12 -13.72
C PHE A 116 -3.91 -13.92 -13.52
N PHE A 117 -3.86 -14.83 -12.53
CA PHE A 117 -2.69 -15.67 -12.20
C PHE A 117 -3.08 -17.11 -11.90
#